data_AF-A0AAV2RHM9-F1
#
_entry.id   AF-A0AAV2RHM9-F1
#
_cell.length_a   1.000
_cell.length_b   1.000
_cell.length_c   1.000
_cell.angle_alpha   90.00
_cell.angle_beta   90.00
_cell.angle_gamma   90.00
#
_symmetry.space_group_name_H-M   'P 1'
#
loop_
_entity.id
_entity.type
_entity.pdbx_description
1 polymer ?
#
loop_
_entity_poly.entity_id
_entity_poly.type
_entity_poly.pdbx_seq_one_letter_code
_entity_poly.pdbx_strand_id
1 'polypeptide(L)'
;MSKKSGNKNNKKYKHNEDVTPACEDLTPDYSTDDANITVFLNRHTDQGAEWIHPTFTQFLTRVRDDMRQMWQTGGECVINKHWRPYWVSCGPCQLDYNVIAKFETLDLDNEYIIQESNLQGKFTNMHTHSANSDGFKSTSEAIKHYFSEVPVELLREIVDLYDPDFQLFEYDPQPFLNLGKS
;
A
#
# COMPACT_ATOMS: atom_id res chain seq x y z
N MET A 1 -23.33 32.10 35.23
CA MET A 1 -22.27 31.20 35.72
C MET A 1 -21.99 30.14 34.65
N SER A 2 -20.75 30.18 34.15
CA SER A 2 -19.96 29.22 33.35
C SER A 2 -20.62 28.31 32.30
N LYS A 3 -20.43 28.70 31.03
CA LYS A 3 -20.25 27.79 29.88
C LYS A 3 -18.81 27.27 29.89
N LYS A 4 -18.59 25.95 29.90
CA LYS A 4 -17.28 25.36 29.55
C LYS A 4 -17.31 24.96 28.07
N SER A 5 -16.72 25.82 27.25
CA SER A 5 -16.34 25.55 25.87
C SER A 5 -15.07 24.70 25.89
N GLY A 6 -15.17 23.43 25.49
CA GLY A 6 -14.03 22.54 25.29
C GLY A 6 -13.31 22.90 23.99
N ASN A 7 -12.12 23.46 24.14
CA ASN A 7 -11.21 23.89 23.08
C ASN A 7 -10.76 22.69 22.23
N LYS A 8 -11.28 22.56 21.00
CA LYS A 8 -10.71 21.65 19.99
C LYS A 8 -9.48 22.36 19.40
N ASN A 9 -8.30 21.84 19.71
CA ASN A 9 -7.03 22.26 19.14
C ASN A 9 -7.02 22.00 17.63
N ASN A 10 -7.56 22.93 16.85
CA ASN A 10 -7.27 23.04 15.42
C ASN A 10 -5.83 23.52 15.26
N LYS A 11 -4.88 22.58 15.17
CA LYS A 11 -3.55 22.89 14.65
C LYS A 11 -3.71 23.21 13.16
N LYS A 12 -3.88 24.50 12.87
CA LYS A 12 -3.77 25.06 11.52
C LYS A 12 -2.38 24.73 10.96
N TYR A 13 -2.35 24.07 9.82
CA TYR A 13 -1.16 23.96 8.98
C TYR A 13 -0.66 25.37 8.66
N LYS A 14 0.56 25.69 9.09
CA LYS A 14 1.32 26.82 8.60
C LYS A 14 2.36 26.25 7.65
N HIS A 15 2.28 26.61 6.38
CA HIS A 15 3.41 26.47 5.47
C HIS A 15 4.47 27.47 5.98
N ASN A 16 5.55 26.97 6.54
CA ASN A 16 6.78 27.76 6.71
C ASN A 16 7.64 27.45 5.49
N GLU A 17 8.03 28.49 4.75
CA GLU A 17 8.80 28.38 3.50
C GLU A 17 10.33 28.26 3.73
N ASP A 18 10.80 27.98 4.95
CA ASP A 18 12.23 27.95 5.26
C ASP A 18 12.59 26.85 6.29
N VAL A 19 12.46 25.57 5.91
CA VAL A 19 13.26 24.46 6.45
C VAL A 19 13.35 23.34 5.40
N THR A 20 14.38 23.33 4.55
CA THR A 20 14.84 22.10 3.89
C THR A 20 16.19 21.73 4.49
N PRO A 21 16.21 20.73 5.37
CA PRO A 21 16.96 19.51 5.01
C PRO A 21 16.35 18.24 5.66
N ALA A 22 15.90 17.23 4.89
CA ALA A 22 15.78 15.84 5.40
C ALA A 22 15.25 14.77 4.43
N CYS A 23 14.78 15.06 3.21
CA CYS A 23 14.26 13.96 2.37
C CYS A 23 15.33 13.24 1.54
N GLU A 24 16.49 13.87 1.28
CA GLU A 24 17.58 13.30 0.46
C GLU A 24 18.58 12.45 1.27
N ASP A 25 18.74 12.68 2.58
CA ASP A 25 19.68 11.93 3.44
C ASP A 25 19.12 10.62 4.01
N LEU A 26 17.91 10.21 3.60
CA LEU A 26 17.21 9.04 4.17
C LEU A 26 16.74 8.02 3.13
N THR A 27 17.07 8.19 1.86
CA THR A 27 17.09 7.04 0.95
C THR A 27 18.32 6.21 1.32
N PRO A 28 18.19 4.93 1.75
CA PRO A 28 19.36 4.07 1.81
C PRO A 28 20.04 4.11 0.45
N ASP A 29 21.32 4.45 0.43
CA ASP A 29 22.14 4.28 -0.75
C ASP A 29 22.16 2.78 -1.05
N TYR A 30 21.38 2.35 -2.05
CA TYR A 30 21.44 0.98 -2.56
C TYR A 30 22.71 0.73 -3.38
N SER A 31 23.60 1.73 -3.50
CA SER A 31 24.96 1.57 -3.95
C SER A 31 25.86 1.26 -2.75
N THR A 32 26.18 -0.02 -2.60
CA THR A 32 27.37 -0.58 -1.94
C THR A 32 27.42 -0.63 -0.40
N ASP A 33 27.57 -1.87 0.08
CA ASP A 33 28.41 -2.28 1.21
C ASP A 33 28.00 -2.00 2.68
N ASP A 34 26.72 -2.10 3.03
CA ASP A 34 26.33 -2.30 4.45
C ASP A 34 26.10 -3.77 4.79
N ALA A 35 27.14 -4.39 5.36
CA ALA A 35 27.26 -5.80 5.74
C ALA A 35 26.27 -6.32 6.81
N ASN A 36 25.18 -5.60 7.10
CA ASN A 36 24.19 -5.98 8.11
C ASN A 36 22.80 -6.34 7.53
N ILE A 37 22.61 -6.28 6.20
CA ILE A 37 21.40 -6.76 5.51
C ILE A 37 21.44 -8.28 5.20
N THR A 38 22.57 -8.94 5.43
CA THR A 38 22.85 -10.33 5.04
C THR A 38 22.01 -11.39 5.77
N VAL A 39 21.23 -11.04 6.79
CA VAL A 39 20.64 -12.08 7.67
C VAL A 39 19.35 -12.71 7.11
N PHE A 40 18.63 -12.08 6.15
CA PHE A 40 17.30 -12.59 5.73
C PHE A 40 16.92 -12.32 4.27
N LEU A 41 17.86 -12.49 3.33
CA LEU A 41 17.56 -12.36 1.89
C LEU A 41 17.45 -13.73 1.23
N ASN A 42 16.36 -13.98 0.49
CA ASN A 42 16.22 -15.17 -0.34
C ASN A 42 17.12 -15.02 -1.58
N ARG A 43 18.23 -15.74 -1.59
CA ARG A 43 19.19 -15.74 -2.71
C ARG A 43 18.60 -16.53 -3.89
N HIS A 44 18.27 -15.84 -4.98
CA HIS A 44 17.95 -16.45 -6.27
C HIS A 44 19.02 -16.08 -7.30
N THR A 45 19.51 -17.07 -8.05
CA THR A 45 20.47 -16.87 -9.13
C THR A 45 19.77 -17.06 -10.47
N ASP A 46 19.54 -15.98 -11.21
CA ASP A 46 19.11 -16.03 -12.61
C ASP A 46 20.18 -15.41 -13.51
N GLN A 47 20.55 -16.13 -14.58
CA GLN A 47 21.41 -15.66 -15.67
C GLN A 47 22.78 -15.06 -15.27
N GLY A 48 23.37 -15.52 -14.16
CA GLY A 48 24.72 -15.14 -13.76
C GLY A 48 24.86 -13.76 -13.12
N ALA A 49 23.75 -13.06 -12.85
CA ALA A 49 23.72 -11.86 -12.02
C ALA A 49 23.06 -12.21 -10.67
N GLU A 50 23.75 -11.97 -9.55
CA GLU A 50 23.21 -12.15 -8.21
C GLU A 50 22.27 -10.98 -7.89
N TRP A 51 20.98 -11.13 -8.20
CA TRP A 51 19.97 -10.15 -7.83
C TRP A 51 19.40 -10.50 -6.46
N ILE A 52 19.58 -9.57 -5.53
CA ILE A 52 19.01 -9.65 -4.19
C ILE A 52 17.57 -9.14 -4.26
N HIS A 53 16.59 -10.03 -4.10
CA HIS A 53 15.19 -9.65 -3.96
C HIS A 53 14.82 -9.56 -2.48
N PRO A 54 14.16 -8.47 -2.04
CA PRO A 54 13.67 -8.38 -0.68
C PRO A 54 12.59 -9.44 -0.42
N THR A 55 12.58 -10.00 0.78
CA THR A 55 11.45 -10.79 1.27
C THR A 55 10.20 -9.91 1.40
N PHE A 56 9.02 -10.54 1.44
CA PHE A 56 7.78 -9.79 1.63
C PHE A 56 7.75 -9.02 2.96
N THR A 57 8.31 -9.59 4.02
CA THR A 57 8.49 -8.90 5.32
C THR A 57 9.36 -7.65 5.20
N GLN A 58 10.48 -7.71 4.47
CA GLN A 58 11.34 -6.54 4.24
C GLN A 58 10.63 -5.47 3.40
N PHE A 59 9.88 -5.88 2.37
CA PHE A 59 9.06 -4.97 1.60
C PHE A 59 8.03 -4.24 2.49
N LEU A 60 7.26 -4.97 3.31
CA LEU A 60 6.29 -4.33 4.22
C LEU A 60 6.94 -3.45 5.29
N THR A 61 8.12 -3.85 5.79
CA THR A 61 8.92 -3.02 6.70
C THR A 61 9.24 -1.67 6.03
N ARG A 62 9.65 -1.71 4.76
CA ARG A 62 9.95 -0.50 3.98
C ARG A 62 8.71 0.37 3.76
N VAL A 63 7.57 -0.22 3.40
CA VAL A 63 6.30 0.50 3.21
C VAL A 63 5.91 1.24 4.50
N ARG A 64 6.01 0.56 5.64
CA ARG A 64 5.73 1.15 6.96
C ARG A 64 6.65 2.34 7.25
N ASP A 65 7.96 2.19 7.00
CA ASP A 65 8.94 3.21 7.35
C ASP A 65 8.76 4.47 6.47
N ASP A 66 8.48 4.32 5.18
CA ASP A 66 8.13 5.44 4.29
C ASP A 66 6.87 6.18 4.77
N MET A 67 5.83 5.43 5.17
CA MET A 67 4.59 6.00 5.71
C MET A 67 4.83 6.77 7.01
N ARG A 68 5.66 6.23 7.92
CA ARG A 68 6.04 6.91 9.16
C ARG A 68 6.80 8.19 8.89
N GLN A 69 7.72 8.17 7.94
CA GLN A 69 8.50 9.35 7.56
C GLN A 69 7.60 10.45 7.00
N MET A 70 6.67 10.10 6.10
CA MET A 70 5.67 11.04 5.59
C MET A 70 4.87 11.69 6.72
N TRP A 71 4.42 10.90 7.70
CA TRP A 71 3.66 11.43 8.85
C TRP A 71 4.51 12.33 9.75
N GLN A 72 5.75 11.93 10.04
CA GLN A 72 6.68 12.70 10.88
C GLN A 72 7.06 14.05 10.28
N THR A 73 7.12 14.13 8.96
CA THR A 73 7.47 15.34 8.20
C THR A 73 6.26 16.17 7.79
N GLY A 74 5.04 15.80 8.22
CA GLY A 74 3.83 16.53 7.86
C GLY A 74 3.52 16.53 6.36
N GLY A 75 4.02 15.54 5.63
CA GLY A 75 3.86 15.42 4.18
C GLY A 75 4.94 16.10 3.33
N GLU A 76 6.01 16.62 3.94
CA GLU A 76 7.14 17.19 3.19
C GLU A 76 7.93 16.12 2.42
N CYS A 77 8.08 14.91 2.96
CA CYS A 77 8.69 13.80 2.23
C CYS A 77 7.67 13.04 1.38
N VAL A 78 8.03 12.85 0.10
CA VAL A 78 7.21 12.16 -0.89
C VAL A 78 7.31 10.65 -0.68
N ILE A 79 6.21 10.04 -0.24
CA ILE A 79 6.06 8.58 -0.25
C ILE A 79 6.05 8.05 -1.69
N ASN A 80 6.69 6.90 -1.90
CA ASN A 80 6.68 6.25 -3.19
C ASN A 80 5.23 6.00 -3.67
N LYS A 81 4.92 6.48 -4.87
CA LYS A 81 3.59 6.38 -5.49
C LYS A 81 3.04 4.95 -5.60
N HIS A 82 3.89 3.91 -5.58
CA HIS A 82 3.46 2.52 -5.74
C HIS A 82 2.82 1.93 -4.49
N TRP A 83 3.16 2.44 -3.31
CA TRP A 83 2.55 2.03 -2.03
C TRP A 83 1.98 3.22 -1.28
N ARG A 84 1.83 4.37 -1.93
CA ARG A 84 1.13 5.51 -1.36
C ARG A 84 -0.36 5.16 -1.18
N PRO A 85 -0.95 5.33 0.02
CA PRO A 85 -2.38 5.12 0.22
C PRO A 85 -3.24 5.99 -0.70
N TYR A 86 -4.45 5.54 -0.98
CA TYR A 86 -5.39 6.30 -1.78
C TYR A 86 -5.89 7.54 -1.05
N TRP A 87 -6.11 7.48 0.26
CA TRP A 87 -6.60 8.61 1.06
C TRP A 87 -5.66 9.85 1.02
N VAL A 88 -4.37 9.65 0.74
CA VAL A 88 -3.40 10.76 0.48
C VAL A 88 -3.27 11.10 -1.01
N SER A 89 -3.77 10.26 -1.90
CA SER A 89 -3.79 10.51 -3.35
C SER A 89 -4.94 11.47 -3.71
N CYS A 90 -4.79 12.26 -4.77
CA CYS A 90 -5.84 13.17 -5.21
C CYS A 90 -7.03 12.40 -5.80
N GLY A 91 -8.25 12.80 -5.45
CA GLY A 91 -9.49 12.35 -6.11
C GLY A 91 -10.46 11.43 -5.33
N PRO A 92 -10.06 10.54 -4.40
CA PRO A 92 -10.97 9.54 -3.85
C PRO A 92 -12.21 10.11 -3.16
N CYS A 93 -12.06 11.21 -2.43
CA CYS A 93 -13.17 11.89 -1.74
C CYS A 93 -13.65 13.16 -2.45
N GLN A 94 -12.96 13.58 -3.52
CA GLN A 94 -13.19 14.87 -4.19
C GLN A 94 -13.93 14.73 -5.52
N LEU A 95 -14.02 13.51 -6.05
CA LEU A 95 -14.73 13.19 -7.26
C LEU A 95 -16.02 12.44 -6.93
N ASP A 96 -17.05 12.70 -7.73
CA ASP A 96 -18.31 11.97 -7.65
C ASP A 96 -18.22 10.74 -8.57
N TYR A 97 -17.87 9.60 -7.99
CA TYR A 97 -17.70 8.36 -8.73
C TYR A 97 -19.06 7.72 -9.00
N ASN A 98 -19.35 7.43 -10.27
CA ASN A 98 -20.53 6.62 -10.61
C ASN A 98 -20.34 5.14 -10.27
N VAL A 99 -19.09 4.66 -10.28
CA VAL A 99 -18.73 3.25 -10.03
C VAL A 99 -17.43 3.16 -9.25
N ILE A 100 -17.38 2.27 -8.25
CA ILE A 100 -16.18 1.81 -7.57
C ILE A 100 -16.09 0.30 -7.78
N ALA A 101 -15.16 -0.15 -8.62
CA ALA A 101 -14.99 -1.57 -8.94
C ALA A 101 -14.03 -2.26 -7.97
N LYS A 102 -14.22 -3.56 -7.72
CA LYS A 102 -13.38 -4.39 -6.86
C LYS A 102 -12.78 -5.55 -7.66
N PHE A 103 -11.57 -5.97 -7.31
CA PHE A 103 -10.91 -7.09 -8.00
C PHE A 103 -11.68 -8.41 -7.81
N GLU A 104 -12.32 -8.58 -6.65
CA GLU A 104 -13.13 -9.75 -6.31
C GLU A 104 -14.37 -9.91 -7.20
N THR A 105 -14.90 -8.79 -7.70
CA THR A 105 -16.09 -8.73 -8.56
C THR A 105 -15.78 -8.18 -9.94
N LEU A 106 -14.50 -8.16 -10.34
CA LEU A 106 -14.03 -7.46 -11.54
C LEU A 106 -14.79 -7.83 -12.81
N ASP A 107 -15.12 -9.12 -12.96
CA ASP A 107 -15.89 -9.58 -14.12
C ASP A 107 -17.29 -8.96 -14.17
N LEU A 108 -17.99 -8.93 -13.04
CA LEU A 108 -19.33 -8.31 -12.92
C LEU A 108 -19.25 -6.79 -13.07
N ASP A 109 -18.25 -6.17 -12.44
CA ASP A 109 -18.05 -4.73 -12.47
C ASP A 109 -17.72 -4.25 -13.90
N ASN A 110 -16.90 -5.01 -14.63
CA ASN A 110 -16.60 -4.73 -16.04
C ASN A 110 -17.87 -4.81 -16.91
N GLU A 111 -18.70 -5.83 -16.73
CA GLU A 111 -19.97 -5.94 -17.45
C GLU A 111 -20.90 -4.76 -17.15
N TYR A 112 -21.01 -4.38 -15.87
CA TYR A 112 -21.79 -3.22 -15.46
C TYR A 112 -21.27 -1.93 -16.12
N ILE A 113 -19.95 -1.69 -16.10
CA ILE A 113 -19.34 -0.51 -16.71
C ILE A 113 -19.57 -0.45 -18.22
N ILE A 114 -19.44 -1.58 -18.94
CA ILE A 114 -19.72 -1.67 -20.38
C ILE A 114 -21.18 -1.31 -20.66
N GLN A 115 -22.10 -1.79 -19.81
CA GLN A 115 -23.53 -1.52 -19.96
C GLN A 115 -23.86 -0.04 -19.71
N GLU A 116 -23.41 0.50 -18.57
CA GLU A 116 -23.67 1.87 -18.15
C GLU A 116 -23.08 2.89 -19.13
N SER A 117 -21.93 2.56 -19.72
CA SER A 117 -21.24 3.43 -20.70
C SER A 117 -21.79 3.34 -22.13
N ASN A 118 -22.83 2.54 -22.38
CA ASN A 118 -23.38 2.25 -23.72
C ASN A 118 -22.31 1.75 -24.72
N LEU A 119 -21.39 0.91 -24.24
CA LEU A 119 -20.29 0.36 -25.01
C LEU A 119 -20.52 -1.09 -25.47
N GLN A 120 -21.74 -1.61 -25.26
CA GLN A 120 -22.10 -2.96 -25.69
C GLN A 120 -21.85 -3.12 -27.20
N GLY A 121 -21.23 -4.24 -27.59
CA GLY A 121 -20.89 -4.54 -28.98
C GLY A 121 -19.64 -3.81 -29.53
N LYS A 122 -19.07 -2.85 -28.79
CA LYS A 122 -17.76 -2.24 -29.09
C LYS A 122 -16.64 -2.82 -28.23
N PHE A 123 -16.98 -3.14 -26.99
CA PHE A 123 -16.11 -3.79 -26.03
C PHE A 123 -16.81 -5.04 -25.52
N THR A 124 -16.05 -6.11 -25.38
CA THR A 124 -16.48 -7.31 -24.67
C THR A 124 -15.70 -7.38 -23.37
N ASN A 125 -16.30 -7.96 -22.33
CA ASN A 125 -15.58 -8.28 -21.11
C ASN A 125 -14.50 -9.31 -21.48
N MET A 126 -13.27 -8.82 -21.66
CA MET A 126 -12.15 -9.64 -22.10
C MET A 126 -11.37 -10.00 -20.85
N HIS A 127 -11.62 -11.20 -20.31
CA HIS A 127 -10.82 -11.76 -19.24
C HIS A 127 -9.37 -11.80 -19.72
N THR A 128 -8.51 -10.97 -19.15
CA THR A 128 -7.10 -10.92 -19.53
C THR A 128 -6.21 -11.11 -18.31
N HIS A 129 -5.47 -12.21 -18.43
CA HIS A 129 -4.29 -12.62 -17.69
C HIS A 129 -4.51 -13.25 -16.32
N SER A 130 -4.29 -14.58 -16.28
CA SER A 130 -3.66 -15.21 -15.13
C SER A 130 -2.46 -14.34 -14.75
N ALA A 131 -2.49 -13.72 -13.57
CA ALA A 131 -1.27 -13.17 -13.01
C ALA A 131 -0.23 -14.30 -13.05
N ASN A 132 1.00 -13.99 -13.48
CA ASN A 132 2.13 -14.88 -13.23
C ASN A 132 2.22 -14.96 -11.72
N SER A 133 1.61 -15.98 -11.14
CA SER A 133 1.83 -16.37 -9.78
C SER A 133 3.23 -16.91 -9.75
N ASP A 134 4.08 -16.37 -8.87
CA ASP A 134 5.48 -16.75 -8.67
C ASP A 134 5.62 -18.25 -8.29
N GLY A 135 5.29 -19.15 -9.21
CA GLY A 135 5.08 -20.58 -8.98
C GLY A 135 3.75 -20.99 -8.33
N PHE A 136 2.91 -20.07 -7.83
CA PHE A 136 1.66 -20.44 -7.15
C PHE A 136 0.55 -20.86 -8.11
N LYS A 137 -0.45 -21.62 -7.65
CA LYS A 137 -1.59 -22.04 -8.49
C LYS A 137 -2.76 -21.05 -8.43
N SER A 138 -2.75 -20.15 -7.45
CA SER A 138 -3.78 -19.14 -7.26
C SER A 138 -3.28 -17.96 -6.43
N THR A 139 -3.95 -16.81 -6.54
CA THR A 139 -3.73 -15.65 -5.68
C THR A 139 -3.91 -16.00 -4.20
N SER A 140 -4.92 -16.81 -3.87
CA SER A 140 -5.18 -17.24 -2.49
C SER A 140 -4.02 -18.06 -1.89
N GLU A 141 -3.33 -18.86 -2.72
CA GLU A 141 -2.13 -19.60 -2.29
C GLU A 141 -0.95 -18.65 -2.07
N ALA A 142 -0.73 -17.71 -3.00
CA ALA A 142 0.32 -16.70 -2.86
C ALA A 142 0.11 -15.83 -1.61
N ILE A 143 -1.12 -15.35 -1.37
CA ILE A 143 -1.47 -14.57 -0.17
C ILE A 143 -1.13 -15.36 1.09
N LYS A 144 -1.56 -16.62 1.18
CA LYS A 144 -1.25 -17.46 2.36
C LYS A 144 0.24 -17.62 2.57
N HIS A 145 0.99 -17.90 1.49
CA HIS A 145 2.44 -18.06 1.57
C HIS A 145 3.10 -16.78 2.09
N TYR A 146 2.92 -15.65 1.40
CA TYR A 146 3.61 -14.40 1.74
C TYR A 146 3.23 -13.87 3.11
N PHE A 147 1.94 -13.85 3.47
CA PHE A 147 1.50 -13.31 4.76
C PHE A 147 1.89 -14.21 5.94
N SER A 148 2.05 -15.52 5.73
CA SER A 148 2.50 -16.45 6.79
C SER A 148 3.94 -16.24 7.27
N GLU A 149 4.74 -15.51 6.50
CA GLU A 149 6.13 -15.20 6.85
C GLU A 149 6.28 -13.87 7.59
N VAL A 150 5.23 -13.04 7.63
CA VAL A 150 5.28 -11.68 8.18
C VAL A 150 4.85 -11.69 9.64
N PRO A 151 5.62 -11.08 10.57
CA PRO A 151 5.17 -10.90 11.95
C PRO A 151 3.81 -10.21 12.02
N VAL A 152 2.88 -10.74 12.79
CA VAL A 152 1.52 -10.19 12.90
C VAL A 152 1.52 -8.75 13.41
N GLU A 153 2.50 -8.36 14.22
CA GLU A 153 2.73 -7.00 14.69
C GLU A 153 3.01 -6.04 13.53
N LEU A 154 3.84 -6.44 12.56
CA LEU A 154 4.11 -5.64 11.37
C LEU A 154 2.84 -5.52 10.51
N LEU A 155 2.04 -6.58 10.39
CA LEU A 155 0.76 -6.51 9.68
C LEU A 155 -0.21 -5.54 10.37
N ARG A 156 -0.30 -5.54 11.70
CA ARG A 156 -1.10 -4.57 12.46
C ARG A 156 -0.64 -3.14 12.21
N GLU A 157 0.67 -2.89 12.25
CA GLU A 157 1.24 -1.56 11.94
C GLU A 157 0.88 -1.10 10.52
N ILE A 158 0.91 -2.00 9.53
CA ILE A 158 0.46 -1.70 8.18
C ILE A 158 -1.04 -1.42 8.15
N VAL A 159 -1.87 -2.23 8.81
CA VAL A 159 -3.32 -1.99 8.87
C VAL A 159 -3.64 -0.62 9.44
N ASP A 160 -2.99 -0.21 10.54
CA ASP A 160 -3.20 1.10 11.15
C ASP A 160 -2.82 2.25 10.20
N LEU A 161 -1.76 2.10 9.41
CA LEU A 161 -1.31 3.10 8.43
C LEU A 161 -2.26 3.25 7.24
N TYR A 162 -2.99 2.18 6.88
CA TYR A 162 -3.94 2.14 5.76
C TYR A 162 -5.41 2.13 6.23
N ASP A 163 -5.69 2.29 7.52
CA ASP A 163 -7.05 2.29 8.09
C ASP A 163 -8.04 3.19 7.34
N PRO A 164 -7.68 4.43 6.93
CA PRO A 164 -8.58 5.24 6.13
C PRO A 164 -8.95 4.62 4.77
N ASP A 165 -8.04 3.89 4.12
CA ASP A 165 -8.32 3.19 2.86
C ASP A 165 -9.20 1.96 3.10
N PHE A 166 -8.95 1.18 4.16
CA PHE A 166 -9.81 0.05 4.53
C PHE A 166 -11.25 0.50 4.76
N GLN A 167 -11.44 1.63 5.45
CA GLN A 167 -12.76 2.22 5.66
C GLN A 167 -13.36 2.77 4.36
N LEU A 168 -12.57 3.48 3.56
CA LEU A 168 -13.04 4.12 2.33
C LEU A 168 -13.56 3.11 1.30
N PHE A 169 -12.92 1.93 1.21
CA PHE A 169 -13.26 0.90 0.23
C PHE A 169 -13.96 -0.33 0.83
N GLU A 170 -14.29 -0.27 2.13
CA GLU A 170 -15.00 -1.31 2.86
C GLU A 170 -14.31 -2.67 2.79
N TYR A 171 -12.99 -2.69 3.02
CA TYR A 171 -12.20 -3.92 3.11
C TYR A 171 -11.97 -4.32 4.58
N ASP A 172 -12.14 -5.61 4.87
CA ASP A 172 -11.81 -6.18 6.18
C ASP A 172 -10.35 -6.67 6.19
N PRO A 173 -9.47 -6.12 7.05
CA PRO A 173 -8.09 -6.58 7.17
C PRO A 173 -7.94 -7.90 7.94
N GLN A 174 -8.95 -8.34 8.69
CA GLN A 174 -8.84 -9.47 9.61
C GLN A 174 -8.40 -10.79 8.95
N PRO A 175 -8.86 -11.16 7.74
CA PRO A 175 -8.39 -12.37 7.05
C PRO A 175 -6.87 -12.39 6.85
N PHE A 176 -6.25 -11.23 6.61
CA PHE A 176 -4.80 -11.12 6.43
C PHE A 176 -4.05 -11.13 7.75
N LEU A 177 -4.59 -10.46 8.79
CA LEU A 177 -4.02 -10.50 10.14
C LEU A 177 -3.98 -11.92 10.71
N ASN A 178 -4.99 -12.74 10.42
CA ASN A 178 -5.06 -14.14 10.86
C ASN A 178 -4.00 -15.04 10.20
N LEU A 179 -3.41 -14.61 9.08
CA LEU A 179 -2.34 -15.34 8.41
C LEU A 179 -0.96 -15.00 8.97
N GLY A 180 -0.83 -13.90 9.72
CA GLY A 180 0.45 -13.42 10.22
C GLY A 180 1.18 -14.42 11.11
N LYS A 181 2.50 -14.41 11.02
CA LYS A 181 3.39 -15.17 11.88
C LYS A 181 3.27 -14.69 13.31
N SER A 182 2.96 -15.62 14.22
CA SER A 182 2.93 -15.39 15.67
C SER A 182 4.31 -15.24 16.28
#